data_AF-A0A6A4WWT9-F1
#
_entry.id   AF-A0A6A4WWT9-F1
#
_cell.length_a   1.000
_cell.length_b   1.000
_cell.length_c   1.000
_cell.angle_alpha   90.00
_cell.angle_beta   90.00
_cell.angle_gamma   90.00
#
_symmetry.space_group_name_H-M   'P 1'
#
loop_
_entity.id
_entity.type
_entity.pdbx_description
1 polymer ?
#
loop_
_entity_poly.entity_id
_entity_poly.type
_entity_poly.pdbx_seq_one_letter_code
_entity_poly.pdbx_strand_id
1 'polypeptide(L)'
;MEKALTVLRMKKRERCFVDRVQNSAARAEDARISTAAPVPPLKYILYWNEFYGSMEFQWGSGQKPFIENGCEVNTCFGTNNRKLLKMDQFDAILFHAQTLPFFDWPKVRSPHQRYVFVTTESAQYVAIPLTFYNNLFNLTLTYRRDSDFPYPYGGVEPVPSPPPTSTRNYAAGKTKLVAWFVSHCSSRSNRGK
;
A
#
# COMPACT_ATOMS: atom_id res chain seq x y z
N MET A 1 9.40 -34.30 -13.52
CA MET A 1 8.25 -33.61 -12.90
C MET A 1 8.80 -32.77 -11.77
N GLU A 2 8.82 -31.45 -11.93
CA GLU A 2 8.99 -30.41 -10.90
C GLU A 2 9.41 -29.14 -11.63
N LYS A 3 8.46 -28.24 -11.86
CA LYS A 3 8.76 -26.85 -12.18
C LYS A 3 7.98 -26.00 -11.20
N ALA A 4 8.74 -25.53 -10.22
CA ALA A 4 8.47 -24.46 -9.29
C ALA A 4 7.22 -23.65 -9.63
N LEU A 5 6.14 -23.89 -8.87
CA LEU A 5 5.16 -22.87 -8.58
C LEU A 5 5.89 -21.81 -7.75
N THR A 6 6.38 -20.75 -8.39
CA THR A 6 6.79 -19.55 -7.67
C THR A 6 5.52 -18.91 -7.11
N VAL A 7 5.18 -19.26 -5.88
CA VAL A 7 4.20 -18.52 -5.08
C VAL A 7 4.72 -17.09 -4.98
N LEU A 8 3.95 -16.12 -5.47
CA LEU A 8 4.18 -14.70 -5.22
C LEU A 8 4.18 -14.49 -3.70
N ARG A 9 5.37 -14.48 -3.11
CA ARG A 9 5.54 -14.28 -1.67
C ARG A 9 5.82 -12.80 -1.48
N MET A 10 4.79 -12.03 -1.12
CA MET A 10 5.00 -10.65 -0.68
C MET A 10 5.95 -10.67 0.52
N LYS A 11 7.04 -9.90 0.46
CA LYS A 11 8.01 -9.86 1.56
C LYS A 11 7.35 -9.24 2.80
N LYS A 12 7.85 -9.61 3.98
CA LYS A 12 7.56 -8.91 5.25
C LYS A 12 7.67 -7.39 5.08
N ARG A 13 8.72 -6.91 4.41
CA ARG A 13 8.97 -5.49 4.10
C ARG A 13 7.96 -4.83 3.15
N GLU A 14 7.32 -5.56 2.24
CA GLU A 14 6.30 -4.95 1.36
C GLU A 14 4.98 -4.68 2.09
N ARG A 15 4.82 -5.23 3.31
CA ARG A 15 3.72 -4.90 4.23
C ARG A 15 4.01 -3.68 5.10
N CYS A 16 5.18 -3.05 4.93
CA CYS A 16 5.57 -1.83 5.64
C CYS A 16 5.15 -0.60 4.84
N PHE A 17 3.95 -0.10 5.13
CA PHE A 17 3.41 1.13 4.56
C PHE A 17 4.28 2.38 4.84
N VAL A 18 5.00 2.39 5.97
CA VAL A 18 5.57 3.62 6.56
C VAL A 18 7.00 3.92 6.12
N ASP A 19 7.70 2.99 5.48
CA ASP A 19 9.14 3.09 5.20
C ASP A 19 9.51 4.31 4.30
N ARG A 20 8.53 4.97 3.66
CA ARG A 20 8.75 6.18 2.84
C ARG A 20 8.17 7.49 3.40
N VAL A 21 7.43 7.47 4.51
CA VAL A 21 6.78 8.69 5.05
C VAL A 21 7.81 9.64 5.65
N GLN A 22 8.84 9.10 6.30
CA GLN A 22 9.84 9.91 7.02
C GLN A 22 10.92 10.53 6.11
N ASN A 23 11.15 9.99 4.91
CA ASN A 23 12.17 10.51 3.98
C ASN A 23 11.81 11.85 3.32
N SER A 24 10.57 12.34 3.50
CA SER A 24 10.16 13.67 3.02
C SER A 24 10.36 14.79 4.06
N ALA A 25 10.65 14.45 5.32
CA ALA A 25 10.71 15.40 6.44
C ALA A 25 12.12 15.65 7.00
N ALA A 26 13.14 14.93 6.56
CA ALA A 26 14.49 15.00 7.12
C ALA A 26 15.50 15.56 6.10
N ARG A 27 15.54 16.88 5.94
CA ARG A 27 16.71 17.55 5.35
C ARG A 27 16.99 18.87 6.07
N ALA A 28 17.78 18.76 7.12
CA ALA A 28 18.74 19.73 7.68
C ALA A 28 18.72 19.65 9.22
N GLU A 29 19.78 19.08 9.81
CA GLU A 29 20.59 19.75 10.84
C GLU A 29 21.83 18.91 11.18
N ASP A 30 22.95 19.61 11.35
CA ASP A 30 24.31 19.10 11.57
C ASP A 30 24.68 19.13 13.08
N ALA A 31 25.63 18.26 13.42
CA ALA A 31 26.52 18.25 14.59
C ALA A 31 26.02 17.90 16.02
N ARG A 32 26.42 16.69 16.43
CA ARG A 32 27.04 16.27 17.73
C ARG A 32 26.37 16.67 19.06
N ILE A 33 25.88 15.65 19.80
CA ILE A 33 26.24 15.26 21.18
C ILE A 33 25.53 13.91 21.46
N SER A 34 26.28 12.94 22.00
CA SER A 34 25.77 11.60 22.38
C SER A 34 25.04 11.66 23.72
N THR A 35 23.74 11.94 23.67
CA THR A 35 22.75 11.41 24.62
C THR A 35 21.95 10.36 23.86
N ALA A 36 21.52 9.28 24.52
CA ALA A 36 20.70 8.25 23.86
C ALA A 36 19.53 8.95 23.15
N ALA A 37 19.45 8.79 21.83
CA ALA A 37 18.50 9.52 20.99
C ALA A 37 17.09 9.34 21.58
N PRO A 38 16.30 10.41 21.75
CA PRO A 38 14.92 10.30 22.21
C PRO A 38 14.18 9.31 21.31
N VAL A 39 13.54 8.30 21.92
CA VAL A 39 12.70 7.37 21.14
C VAL A 39 11.65 8.22 20.42
N PRO A 40 11.59 8.19 19.08
CA PRO A 40 10.67 9.04 18.35
C PRO A 40 9.23 8.73 18.77
N PRO A 41 8.37 9.75 18.92
CA PRO A 41 7.01 9.57 19.41
C PRO A 41 6.22 8.67 18.46
N LEU A 42 5.36 7.83 19.05
CA LEU A 42 4.53 6.88 18.30
C LEU A 42 3.56 7.63 17.38
N LYS A 43 3.53 7.23 16.11
CA LYS A 43 2.66 7.82 15.07
C LYS A 43 1.37 7.02 14.91
N TYR A 44 0.23 7.69 14.88
CA TYR A 44 -1.08 7.04 14.81
C TYR A 44 -1.68 7.11 13.40
N ILE A 45 -2.06 5.95 12.87
CA ILE A 45 -2.60 5.77 11.52
C ILE A 45 -4.02 5.23 11.65
N LEU A 46 -4.98 6.00 11.15
CA LEU A 46 -6.39 5.63 11.15
C LEU A 46 -6.81 5.01 9.81
N TYR A 47 -7.39 3.83 9.87
CA TYR A 47 -8.08 3.16 8.77
C TYR A 47 -9.53 3.65 8.76
N TRP A 48 -9.89 4.49 7.77
CA TRP A 48 -11.19 5.17 7.80
C TRP A 48 -12.36 4.24 7.43
N ASN A 49 -12.18 3.45 6.38
CA ASN A 49 -13.20 2.60 5.75
C ASN A 49 -12.62 1.25 5.34
N GLU A 50 -13.44 0.27 5.00
CA GLU A 50 -12.92 -1.08 4.70
C GLU A 50 -12.04 -1.14 3.45
N PHE A 51 -11.01 -1.98 3.50
CA PHE A 51 -10.18 -2.35 2.37
C PHE A 51 -10.46 -3.81 2.00
N TYR A 52 -11.25 -4.02 0.94
CA TYR A 52 -11.71 -5.34 0.48
C TYR A 52 -12.28 -6.22 1.60
N GLY A 53 -13.23 -5.68 2.37
CA GLY A 53 -13.88 -6.38 3.50
C GLY A 53 -13.04 -6.44 4.79
N SER A 54 -11.85 -5.85 4.83
CA SER A 54 -11.03 -5.75 6.03
C SER A 54 -11.00 -4.32 6.58
N MET A 55 -11.30 -4.16 7.86
CA MET A 55 -11.11 -2.87 8.54
C MET A 55 -9.66 -2.62 8.97
N GLU A 56 -8.79 -3.61 8.84
CA GLU A 56 -7.37 -3.52 9.23
C GLU A 56 -6.43 -3.40 8.02
N PHE A 57 -7.00 -3.10 6.84
CA PHE A 57 -6.26 -2.91 5.59
C PHE A 57 -5.33 -4.08 5.22
N GLN A 58 -5.64 -5.29 5.71
CA GLN A 58 -4.79 -6.48 5.60
C GLN A 58 -3.37 -6.32 6.21
N TRP A 59 -3.08 -5.18 6.85
CA TRP A 59 -1.82 -4.91 7.55
C TRP A 59 -1.94 -5.22 9.04
N GLY A 60 -3.16 -5.20 9.58
CA GLY A 60 -3.42 -5.46 11.00
C GLY A 60 -3.47 -4.18 11.85
N SER A 61 -3.82 -4.37 13.12
CA SER A 61 -3.96 -3.28 14.10
C SER A 61 -2.84 -3.25 15.13
N GLY A 62 -2.66 -2.09 15.75
CA GLY A 62 -1.64 -1.79 16.75
C GLY A 62 -0.25 -1.55 16.16
N GLN A 63 0.76 -1.67 17.03
CA GLN A 63 2.17 -1.53 16.64
C GLN A 63 2.79 -2.85 16.15
N LYS A 64 2.22 -3.99 16.58
CA LYS A 64 2.72 -5.34 16.30
C LYS A 64 3.02 -5.58 14.80
N PRO A 65 2.17 -5.18 13.84
CA PRO A 65 2.47 -5.39 12.44
C PRO A 65 3.77 -4.73 11.98
N PHE A 66 4.08 -3.52 12.46
CA PHE A 66 5.27 -2.80 12.02
C PHE A 66 6.56 -3.42 12.57
N ILE A 67 6.53 -3.90 13.82
CA ILE A 67 7.66 -4.58 14.45
C ILE A 67 7.88 -5.94 13.79
N GLU A 68 6.83 -6.76 13.72
CA GLU A 68 6.96 -8.12 13.22
C GLU A 68 7.37 -8.13 11.75
N ASN A 69 6.88 -7.20 10.93
CA ASN A 69 7.27 -7.12 9.53
C ASN A 69 8.68 -6.52 9.30
N GLY A 70 9.38 -6.09 10.36
CA GLY A 70 10.73 -5.55 10.25
C GLY A 70 10.77 -4.26 9.43
N CYS A 71 9.76 -3.40 9.62
CA CYS A 71 9.69 -2.10 8.96
C CYS A 71 10.84 -1.21 9.43
N GLU A 72 11.35 -0.39 8.51
CA GLU A 72 12.37 0.61 8.81
C GLU A 72 11.85 1.58 9.88
N VAL A 73 10.58 1.96 9.75
CA VAL A 73 9.85 2.74 10.75
C VAL A 73 8.85 1.84 11.45
N ASN A 74 9.13 1.52 12.72
CA ASN A 74 8.28 0.66 13.55
C ASN A 74 7.59 1.38 14.72
N THR A 75 7.78 2.70 14.84
CA THR A 75 7.10 3.58 15.80
C THR A 75 5.75 4.06 15.27
N CYS A 76 4.92 3.11 14.80
CA CYS A 76 3.59 3.39 14.26
C CYS A 76 2.52 2.51 14.91
N PHE A 77 1.29 3.02 14.96
CA PHE A 77 0.13 2.33 15.50
C PHE A 77 -1.04 2.44 14.51
N GLY A 78 -1.41 1.31 13.90
CA GLY A 78 -2.56 1.23 13.00
C GLY A 78 -3.85 0.94 13.76
N THR A 79 -4.96 1.57 13.40
CA THR A 79 -6.26 1.29 14.04
C THR A 79 -7.42 1.67 13.14
N ASN A 80 -8.56 0.98 13.28
CA ASN A 80 -9.85 1.42 12.74
C ASN A 80 -10.74 2.10 13.79
N ASN A 81 -10.29 2.17 15.05
CA ASN A 81 -11.05 2.79 16.13
C ASN A 81 -10.93 4.32 16.07
N ARG A 82 -11.92 4.95 15.43
CA ARG A 82 -12.03 6.41 15.30
C ARG A 82 -12.17 7.16 16.62
N LYS A 83 -12.43 6.46 17.73
CA LYS A 83 -12.57 7.03 19.08
C LYS A 83 -11.33 6.84 19.95
N LEU A 84 -10.28 6.17 19.42
CA LEU A 84 -9.06 5.92 20.19
C LEU A 84 -8.37 7.23 20.62
N LEU A 85 -8.38 8.22 19.73
CA LEU A 85 -7.84 9.56 19.94
C LEU A 85 -8.85 10.60 19.44
N LYS A 86 -8.63 11.87 19.77
CA LYS A 86 -9.34 12.96 19.07
C LYS A 86 -8.96 12.94 17.59
N MET A 87 -9.90 13.34 16.72
CA MET A 87 -9.73 13.19 15.27
C MET A 87 -8.49 13.93 14.74
N ASP A 88 -8.16 15.06 15.35
CA ASP A 88 -7.01 15.89 15.04
C ASP A 88 -5.68 15.35 15.58
N GLN A 89 -5.65 14.24 16.31
CA GLN A 89 -4.43 13.66 16.88
C GLN A 89 -3.87 12.49 16.04
N PHE A 90 -4.60 12.03 15.03
CA PHE A 90 -4.10 11.01 14.11
C PHE A 90 -3.14 11.62 13.10
N ASP A 91 -1.92 11.10 12.98
CA ASP A 91 -0.92 11.62 12.02
C ASP A 91 -1.31 11.33 10.55
N ALA A 92 -1.95 10.19 10.29
CA ALA A 92 -2.43 9.82 8.97
C ALA A 92 -3.81 9.18 9.02
N ILE A 93 -4.61 9.43 7.97
CA ILE A 93 -5.91 8.79 7.77
C ILE A 93 -5.93 8.19 6.37
N LEU A 94 -6.16 6.88 6.30
CA LEU A 94 -6.16 6.11 5.05
C LEU A 94 -7.59 5.87 4.60
N PHE A 95 -7.82 6.15 3.33
CA PHE A 95 -9.11 6.04 2.69
C PHE A 95 -9.03 5.11 1.49
N HIS A 96 -9.72 3.97 1.56
CA HIS A 96 -9.78 3.05 0.44
C HIS A 96 -10.75 3.57 -0.62
N ALA A 97 -10.27 3.74 -1.85
CA ALA A 97 -10.99 4.38 -2.94
C ALA A 97 -12.32 3.69 -3.28
N GLN A 98 -12.35 2.37 -3.30
CA GLN A 98 -13.52 1.58 -3.75
C GLN A 98 -14.71 1.69 -2.80
N THR A 99 -14.46 1.97 -1.53
CA THR A 99 -15.45 2.02 -0.45
C THR A 99 -15.47 3.40 0.19
N LEU A 100 -15.05 4.43 -0.56
CA LEU A 100 -15.04 5.81 -0.07
C LEU A 100 -16.44 6.22 0.37
N PRO A 101 -16.57 6.79 1.58
CA PRO A 101 -17.85 7.30 2.02
C PRO A 101 -18.21 8.59 1.26
N PHE A 102 -19.50 8.75 0.95
CA PHE A 102 -20.01 10.00 0.39
C PHE A 102 -20.16 11.09 1.47
N PHE A 103 -20.70 10.74 2.64
CA PHE A 103 -21.07 11.71 3.69
C PHE A 103 -20.34 11.52 5.02
N ASP A 104 -19.60 10.42 5.17
CA ASP A 104 -18.89 10.09 6.41
C ASP A 104 -17.42 10.51 6.31
N TRP A 105 -17.15 11.79 6.63
CA TRP A 105 -15.82 12.39 6.60
C TRP A 105 -15.41 12.91 7.98
N PRO A 106 -14.09 12.95 8.29
CA PRO A 106 -13.61 13.59 9.50
C PRO A 106 -14.05 15.06 9.51
N LYS A 107 -14.76 15.48 10.57
CA LYS A 107 -15.29 16.85 10.70
C LYS A 107 -14.21 17.88 11.02
N VAL A 108 -13.08 17.43 11.56
CA VAL A 108 -11.93 18.24 11.94
C VAL A 108 -10.71 17.67 11.24
N ARG A 109 -9.93 18.54 10.62
CA ARG A 109 -8.66 18.19 9.98
C ARG A 109 -7.59 19.17 10.44
N SER A 110 -6.50 18.63 10.97
CA SER A 110 -5.34 19.42 11.37
C SER A 110 -4.27 19.46 10.26
N PRO A 111 -3.49 20.55 10.11
CA PRO A 111 -2.46 20.68 9.07
C PRO A 111 -1.36 19.61 9.08
N HIS A 112 -1.12 18.98 10.24
CA HIS A 112 -0.13 17.91 10.34
C HIS A 112 -0.65 16.56 9.82
N GLN A 113 -1.98 16.38 9.74
CA GLN A 113 -2.56 15.12 9.29
C GLN A 113 -2.32 14.92 7.80
N ARG A 114 -2.07 13.68 7.41
CA ARG A 114 -1.96 13.27 6.01
C ARG A 114 -3.12 12.39 5.63
N TYR A 115 -3.94 12.86 4.70
CA TYR A 115 -5.02 12.06 4.13
C TYR A 115 -4.44 11.28 2.95
N VAL A 116 -4.54 9.95 3.02
CA VAL A 116 -3.89 9.06 2.07
C VAL A 116 -4.97 8.38 1.24
N PHE A 117 -4.92 8.59 -0.08
CA PHE A 117 -5.77 7.91 -1.04
C PHE A 117 -5.20 6.52 -1.33
N VAL A 118 -5.96 5.47 -1.02
CA VAL A 118 -5.52 4.07 -1.13
C VAL A 118 -6.29 3.36 -2.23
N THR A 119 -5.60 2.82 -3.24
CA THR A 119 -6.23 1.88 -4.20
C THR A 119 -5.23 0.99 -4.93
N THR A 120 -5.54 -0.30 -5.03
CA THR A 120 -4.79 -1.23 -5.89
C THR A 120 -5.43 -1.42 -7.25
N GLU A 121 -6.68 -1.00 -7.42
CA GLU A 121 -7.41 -1.17 -8.68
C GLU A 121 -6.96 -0.18 -9.76
N SER A 122 -7.08 -0.60 -11.01
CA SER A 122 -6.87 0.28 -12.15
C SER A 122 -7.80 1.49 -12.12
N ALA A 123 -7.35 2.63 -12.67
CA ALA A 123 -8.14 3.86 -12.72
C ALA A 123 -9.49 3.67 -13.46
N GLN A 124 -9.58 2.67 -14.35
CA GLN A 124 -10.81 2.34 -15.07
C GLN A 124 -11.87 1.64 -14.20
N TYR A 125 -11.46 1.07 -13.07
CA TYR A 125 -12.33 0.32 -12.17
C TYR A 125 -12.80 1.15 -10.97
N VAL A 126 -12.15 2.29 -10.70
CA VAL A 126 -12.64 3.26 -9.72
C VAL A 126 -13.90 3.93 -10.30
N ALA A 127 -15.07 3.44 -9.89
CA ALA A 127 -16.37 3.90 -10.41
C ALA A 127 -16.87 5.20 -9.74
N ILE A 128 -16.03 5.90 -8.97
CA ILE A 128 -16.42 7.08 -8.21
C ILE A 128 -15.93 8.34 -8.93
N PRO A 129 -16.75 9.40 -9.08
CA PRO A 129 -16.30 10.66 -9.64
C PRO A 129 -15.27 11.30 -8.71
N LEU A 130 -13.98 11.18 -9.05
CA LEU A 130 -12.88 11.67 -8.23
C LEU A 130 -12.89 13.19 -8.02
N THR A 131 -13.59 13.92 -8.88
CA THR A 131 -13.75 15.39 -8.79
C THR A 131 -14.38 15.84 -7.48
N PHE A 132 -15.22 15.02 -6.84
CA PHE A 132 -15.78 15.32 -5.51
C PHE A 132 -14.72 15.36 -4.40
N TYR A 133 -13.55 14.79 -4.65
CA TYR A 133 -12.47 14.69 -3.67
C TYR A 133 -11.23 15.51 -4.07
N ASN A 134 -11.39 16.44 -5.00
CA ASN A 134 -10.32 17.35 -5.39
C ASN A 134 -9.74 18.05 -4.16
N ASN A 135 -8.41 18.09 -4.07
CA ASN A 135 -7.65 18.69 -2.97
C ASN A 135 -7.87 18.06 -1.58
N LEU A 136 -8.56 16.91 -1.51
CA LEU A 136 -8.81 16.25 -0.23
C LEU A 136 -7.59 15.47 0.25
N PHE A 137 -6.95 14.71 -0.63
CA PHE A 137 -5.83 13.83 -0.28
C PHE A 137 -4.48 14.55 -0.41
N ASN A 138 -3.57 14.26 0.52
CA ASN A 138 -2.20 14.76 0.49
C ASN A 138 -1.25 13.78 -0.21
N LEU A 139 -1.49 12.49 -0.02
CA LEU A 139 -0.60 11.42 -0.44
C LEU A 139 -1.40 10.32 -1.13
N THR A 140 -0.71 9.56 -1.96
CA THR A 140 -1.25 8.44 -2.73
C THR A 140 -0.54 7.14 -2.39
N LEU A 141 -1.31 6.10 -2.11
CA LEU A 141 -0.86 4.72 -2.02
C LEU A 141 -1.55 3.91 -3.11
N THR A 142 -0.87 3.65 -4.21
CA THR A 142 -1.51 3.01 -5.37
C THR A 142 -0.62 2.05 -6.14
N TYR A 143 -1.21 1.26 -7.03
CA TYR A 143 -0.46 0.40 -7.96
C TYR A 143 0.50 1.17 -8.89
N ARG A 144 0.33 2.50 -9.05
CA ARG A 144 1.18 3.30 -9.92
C ARG A 144 2.55 3.53 -9.28
N ARG A 145 3.60 3.43 -10.11
CA ARG A 145 5.00 3.62 -9.68
C ARG A 145 5.33 5.06 -9.30
N ASP A 146 4.55 6.03 -9.76
CA ASP A 146 4.68 7.46 -9.47
C ASP A 146 3.81 7.92 -8.29
N SER A 147 3.17 7.00 -7.57
CA SER A 147 2.51 7.34 -6.30
C SER A 147 3.54 7.58 -5.20
N ASP A 148 3.15 8.35 -4.17
CA ASP A 148 4.01 8.59 -3.00
C ASP A 148 4.43 7.27 -2.34
N PHE A 149 3.50 6.31 -2.30
CA PHE A 149 3.71 4.94 -1.83
C PHE A 149 3.22 3.91 -2.85
N PRO A 150 4.10 3.42 -3.75
CA PRO A 150 3.74 2.36 -4.68
C PRO A 150 3.34 1.08 -3.93
N TYR A 151 2.11 0.63 -4.15
CA TYR A 151 1.52 -0.59 -3.60
C TYR A 151 0.89 -1.42 -4.72
N PRO A 152 1.70 -2.09 -5.55
CA PRO A 152 1.21 -2.98 -6.60
C PRO A 152 0.70 -4.30 -6.00
N TYR A 153 -0.15 -5.02 -6.73
CA TYR A 153 -0.60 -6.38 -6.35
C TYR A 153 0.54 -7.40 -6.18
N GLY A 154 1.74 -7.11 -6.70
CA GLY A 154 2.90 -7.97 -6.55
C GLY A 154 4.14 -7.36 -7.17
N GLY A 155 5.29 -7.91 -6.77
CA GLY A 155 6.61 -7.56 -7.27
C GLY A 155 7.30 -8.77 -7.93
N VAL A 156 8.27 -8.47 -8.79
CA VAL A 156 9.24 -9.47 -9.25
C VAL A 156 10.50 -9.28 -8.44
N GLU A 157 11.01 -10.37 -7.88
CA GLU A 157 12.18 -10.35 -7.01
C GLU A 157 13.35 -11.09 -7.65
N PRO A 158 14.59 -10.60 -7.49
CA PRO A 158 15.77 -11.35 -7.89
C PRO A 158 15.83 -12.67 -7.12
N VAL A 159 16.02 -13.76 -7.86
CA VAL A 159 16.32 -15.06 -7.27
C VAL A 159 17.81 -15.09 -6.94
N PRO A 160 18.26 -15.61 -5.77
CA PRO A 160 19.68 -15.55 -5.36
C PRO A 160 20.65 -16.17 -6.37
N SER A 161 20.20 -17.21 -7.07
CA SER A 161 20.93 -17.86 -8.15
C SER A 161 20.00 -17.91 -9.36
N PRO A 162 19.90 -16.83 -10.15
CA PRO A 162 19.06 -16.84 -11.32
C PRO A 162 19.62 -17.88 -12.31
N PRO A 163 18.78 -18.73 -12.92
CA PRO A 163 19.26 -19.60 -13.99
C PRO A 163 19.88 -18.73 -15.10
N PRO A 164 20.85 -19.27 -15.86
CA PRO A 164 21.47 -18.54 -16.96
C PRO A 164 20.39 -17.94 -17.86
N THR A 165 20.58 -16.68 -18.28
CA THR A 165 19.67 -16.01 -19.22
C THR A 165 19.57 -16.84 -20.49
N SER A 166 18.41 -17.47 -20.67
CA SER A 166 18.15 -18.30 -21.83
C SER A 166 17.63 -17.44 -22.97
N THR A 167 18.30 -17.46 -24.12
CA THR A 167 17.77 -16.91 -25.38
C THR A 167 16.70 -17.81 -26.01
N ARG A 168 16.35 -18.92 -25.34
CA ARG A 168 15.38 -19.89 -25.83
C ARG A 168 14.00 -19.27 -25.90
N ASN A 169 13.44 -19.23 -27.11
CA ASN A 169 12.03 -18.91 -27.30
C ASN A 169 11.15 -20.08 -26.82
N TYR A 170 10.53 -19.93 -25.65
CA TYR A 170 9.63 -20.93 -25.07
C TYR A 170 8.33 -21.14 -25.86
N ALA A 171 8.03 -20.28 -26.84
CA ALA A 171 6.90 -20.41 -27.75
C ALA A 171 7.27 -21.08 -29.08
N ALA A 172 8.56 -21.25 -29.40
CA ALA A 172 8.98 -21.83 -30.67
C ALA A 172 8.44 -23.25 -30.86
N GLY A 173 7.81 -23.50 -32.00
CA GLY A 173 7.24 -24.81 -32.37
C GLY A 173 5.98 -25.22 -31.59
N LYS A 174 5.45 -24.38 -30.69
CA LYS A 174 4.19 -24.66 -30.01
C LYS A 174 3.01 -24.35 -30.94
N THR A 175 2.26 -25.37 -31.31
CA THR A 175 1.07 -25.28 -32.18
C THR A 175 -0.23 -25.59 -31.45
N LYS A 176 -0.16 -26.02 -30.19
CA LYS A 176 -1.32 -26.39 -29.37
C LYS A 176 -1.98 -25.15 -28.75
N LEU A 177 -3.25 -25.30 -28.37
CA LEU A 177 -4.04 -24.27 -27.72
C LEU A 177 -3.45 -23.85 -26.36
N VAL A 178 -3.71 -22.59 -25.98
CA VAL A 178 -3.36 -22.00 -24.68
C VAL A 178 -4.61 -21.98 -23.81
N ALA A 179 -4.46 -22.32 -22.53
CA ALA A 179 -5.49 -22.10 -21.52
C ALA A 179 -5.33 -20.72 -20.89
N TRP A 180 -6.42 -19.97 -20.79
CA TRP A 180 -6.44 -18.61 -20.23
C TRP A 180 -7.51 -18.54 -19.13
N PHE A 181 -7.06 -18.33 -17.90
CA PHE A 181 -7.92 -18.34 -16.72
C PHE A 181 -8.28 -16.90 -16.33
N VAL A 182 -9.56 -16.54 -16.49
CA VAL A 182 -10.09 -15.22 -16.10
C VAL A 182 -11.35 -15.41 -15.29
N SER A 183 -11.39 -14.76 -14.12
CA SER A 183 -12.57 -14.72 -13.25
C SER A 183 -13.42 -13.47 -13.43
N HIS A 184 -12.89 -12.43 -14.10
CA HIS A 184 -13.59 -11.17 -14.36
C HIS A 184 -13.76 -10.90 -15.86
N CYS A 185 -14.89 -11.33 -16.43
CA CYS A 185 -15.14 -11.31 -17.87
C CYS A 185 -15.49 -9.91 -18.41
N SER A 186 -16.09 -9.05 -17.59
CA SER A 186 -16.57 -7.70 -17.96
C SER A 186 -15.46 -6.64 -17.97
N SER A 187 -14.31 -6.96 -18.56
CA SER A 187 -13.18 -6.05 -18.64
C SER A 187 -13.25 -5.13 -19.87
N ARG A 188 -12.89 -3.85 -19.72
CA ARG A 188 -12.74 -2.91 -20.86
C ARG A 188 -11.61 -3.27 -21.81
N SER A 189 -10.61 -3.99 -21.32
CA SER A 189 -9.49 -4.48 -22.13
C SER A 189 -9.86 -5.67 -23.01
N ASN A 190 -11.12 -6.16 -22.95
CA ASN A 190 -11.59 -7.38 -23.63
C ASN A 190 -10.74 -8.63 -23.32
N ARG A 191 -10.09 -8.71 -22.17
CA ARG A 191 -9.21 -9.87 -21.84
C ARG A 191 -9.99 -11.16 -21.52
N GLY A 192 -11.31 -11.06 -21.33
CA GLY A 192 -12.19 -12.19 -21.02
C GLY A 192 -13.00 -12.67 -22.22
N LYS A 193 -12.72 -12.14 -23.41
CA LYS A 193 -13.32 -12.52 -24.69
C LYS A 193 -12.21 -13.06 -25.59
#